data_AF-A3Z195-F1
#
_entry.id   AF-A3Z195-F1
#
_cell.length_a   1.000
_cell.length_b   1.000
_cell.length_c   1.000
_cell.angle_alpha   90.00
_cell.angle_beta   90.00
_cell.angle_gamma   90.00
#
_symmetry.space_group_name_H-M   'P 1'
#
loop_
_entity.id
_entity.type
_entity.pdbx_description
1 polymer ?
#
loop_
_entity_poly.entity_id
_entity_poly.type
_entity_poly.pdbx_seq_one_letter_code
_entity_poly.pdbx_strand_id
1 'polypeptide(L)'
;MPVLSLLSLTALAVFMGAGLPFTPLQAASPLLESVKQNPQLAKRICADLRQLNSRGVSSNSPEAIAMVAQSQGLSSTDAEILTTYVVGLHCPDVR
;
A
#
# COMPACT_ATOMS: atom_id res chain seq x y z
N MET A 1 55.00 -34.14 37.10
CA MET A 1 54.68 -33.29 35.92
C MET A 1 53.45 -33.90 35.21
N PRO A 2 52.57 -33.05 34.64
CA PRO A 2 51.13 -33.27 34.47
C PRO A 2 50.79 -34.18 33.28
N VAL A 3 49.75 -35.01 33.39
CA VAL A 3 48.36 -34.81 32.92
C VAL A 3 48.16 -35.02 31.41
N LEU A 4 47.62 -36.20 31.13
CA LEU A 4 46.76 -36.62 30.04
C LEU A 4 45.69 -35.55 29.67
N SER A 5 45.57 -35.12 28.40
CA SER A 5 44.25 -34.79 27.82
C SER A 5 44.24 -34.30 26.37
N LEU A 6 43.33 -34.93 25.63
CA LEU A 6 42.33 -34.35 24.74
C LEU A 6 42.71 -33.99 23.29
N LEU A 7 42.11 -34.83 22.43
CA LEU A 7 41.74 -34.57 21.05
C LEU A 7 41.38 -33.10 20.79
N SER A 8 41.87 -32.57 19.68
CA SER A 8 41.26 -31.42 19.02
C SER A 8 40.93 -31.83 17.59
N LEU A 9 39.71 -32.39 17.41
CA LEU A 9 38.98 -32.24 16.17
C LEU A 9 38.71 -30.74 15.98
N THR A 10 38.90 -30.21 14.77
CA THR A 10 37.94 -29.31 14.10
C THR A 10 38.60 -28.74 12.85
N ALA A 11 38.43 -29.44 11.73
CA ALA A 11 38.59 -28.82 10.42
C ALA A 11 37.67 -29.53 9.43
N LEU A 12 36.41 -29.09 9.37
CA LEU A 12 35.71 -29.00 8.10
C LEU A 12 34.60 -27.94 8.24
N ALA A 13 34.99 -26.72 7.89
CA ALA A 13 34.06 -25.69 7.48
C ALA A 13 33.35 -26.13 6.18
N VAL A 14 32.28 -25.41 5.86
CA VAL A 14 31.42 -25.51 4.67
C VAL A 14 30.18 -26.40 4.87
N PHE A 15 29.09 -25.74 5.26
CA PHE A 15 27.84 -25.95 4.54
C PHE A 15 27.21 -24.60 4.22
N MET A 16 27.22 -24.27 2.93
CA MET A 16 26.50 -23.19 2.29
C MET A 16 25.00 -23.29 2.64
N GLY A 17 24.54 -22.44 3.56
CA GLY A 17 23.14 -22.10 3.69
C GLY A 17 22.80 -21.06 2.64
N ALA A 18 22.30 -21.52 1.49
CA ALA A 18 21.84 -20.68 0.38
C ALA A 18 20.93 -19.56 0.89
N GLY A 19 21.30 -18.31 0.61
CA GLY A 19 20.41 -17.17 0.77
C GLY A 19 19.22 -17.36 -0.16
N LEU A 20 18.08 -17.77 0.39
CA LEU A 20 16.82 -17.75 -0.33
C LEU A 20 16.59 -16.30 -0.78
N PRO A 21 16.25 -16.04 -2.06
CA PRO A 21 15.85 -14.70 -2.45
C PRO A 21 14.60 -14.35 -1.66
N PHE A 22 14.74 -13.46 -0.68
CA PHE A 22 13.61 -12.79 -0.05
C PHE A 22 12.96 -11.92 -1.13
N THR A 23 12.04 -12.49 -1.91
CA THR A 23 11.13 -11.69 -2.72
C THR A 23 10.20 -11.00 -1.72
N PRO A 24 10.23 -9.67 -1.59
CA PRO A 24 9.27 -8.99 -0.73
C PRO A 24 7.88 -9.33 -1.23
N LEU A 25 7.10 -10.03 -0.41
CA LEU A 25 5.69 -10.27 -0.70
C LEU A 25 4.98 -8.92 -0.51
N GLN A 26 4.87 -8.15 -1.59
CA GLN A 26 4.17 -6.88 -1.60
C GLN A 26 2.67 -7.14 -1.42
N ALA A 27 2.21 -7.09 -0.16
CA ALA A 27 0.81 -7.11 0.20
C ALA A 27 0.13 -5.75 -0.08
N ALA A 28 0.25 -5.26 -1.32
CA ALA A 28 -0.46 -4.07 -1.76
C ALA A 28 -1.89 -4.44 -2.12
N SER A 29 -2.86 -3.64 -1.68
CA SER A 29 -4.25 -3.77 -2.12
C SER A 29 -4.35 -3.58 -3.63
N PRO A 30 -4.94 -4.51 -4.40
CA PRO A 30 -5.12 -4.35 -5.85
C PRO A 30 -5.83 -3.06 -6.23
N LEU A 31 -6.77 -2.61 -5.39
CA LEU A 31 -7.47 -1.34 -5.54
C LEU A 31 -6.51 -0.15 -5.54
N LEU A 32 -5.66 -0.08 -4.51
CA LEU A 32 -4.72 1.04 -4.36
C LEU A 32 -3.62 1.00 -5.42
N GLU A 33 -3.20 -0.20 -5.81
CA GLU A 33 -2.23 -0.37 -6.88
C GLU A 33 -2.77 0.12 -8.23
N SER A 34 -4.05 -0.07 -8.51
CA SER A 34 -4.68 0.43 -9.74
C SER A 34 -4.61 1.95 -9.87
N VAL A 35 -4.80 2.69 -8.78
CA VAL A 35 -4.71 4.15 -8.77
C VAL A 35 -3.26 4.62 -8.85
N LYS A 36 -2.33 3.95 -8.16
CA LYS A 36 -0.89 4.24 -8.29
C LYS A 36 -0.39 4.13 -9.72
N GLN A 37 -0.86 3.10 -10.44
CA GLN A 37 -0.48 2.83 -11.83
C GLN A 37 -1.29 3.67 -12.83
N ASN A 38 -2.40 4.28 -12.41
CA ASN A 38 -3.28 5.07 -13.26
C ASN A 38 -3.47 6.50 -12.71
N PRO A 39 -2.51 7.41 -12.95
CA PRO A 39 -2.61 8.79 -12.47
C PRO A 39 -3.77 9.57 -13.10
N GLN A 40 -4.32 9.10 -14.24
CA GLN A 40 -5.50 9.74 -14.84
C GLN A 40 -6.77 9.43 -14.06
N LEU A 41 -6.88 8.21 -13.51
CA LEU A 41 -7.96 7.87 -12.61
C LEU A 41 -7.93 8.74 -11.36
N ALA A 42 -6.77 8.87 -10.71
CA ALA A 42 -6.60 9.75 -9.55
C ALA A 42 -7.03 11.19 -9.85
N LYS A 43 -6.61 11.75 -11.00
CA LYS A 43 -6.97 13.12 -11.41
C LYS A 43 -8.48 13.30 -11.59
N ARG A 44 -9.18 12.30 -12.13
CA ARG A 44 -10.64 12.34 -12.29
C ARG A 44 -11.32 12.37 -10.92
N ILE A 45 -10.95 11.44 -10.04
CA ILE A 45 -11.47 11.40 -8.67
C ILE A 45 -11.22 12.75 -7.96
N CYS A 46 -10.01 13.31 -8.06
CA CYS A 46 -9.72 14.64 -7.51
C CYS A 46 -10.58 15.76 -8.11
N ALA A 47 -10.94 15.70 -9.39
CA ALA A 47 -11.81 16.69 -10.01
C ALA A 47 -13.25 16.59 -9.50
N ASP A 48 -13.78 15.37 -9.38
CA ASP A 48 -15.12 15.11 -8.85
C ASP A 48 -15.23 15.57 -7.38
N LEU A 49 -14.22 15.28 -6.57
CA LEU A 49 -14.15 15.74 -5.18
C LEU A 49 -14.04 17.27 -5.07
N ARG A 50 -13.25 17.93 -5.94
CA ARG A 50 -13.21 19.40 -6.00
C ARG A 50 -14.57 20.01 -6.34
N GLN A 51 -15.34 19.38 -7.23
CA GLN A 51 -16.69 19.84 -7.53
C GLN A 51 -17.59 19.77 -6.29
N LEU A 52 -17.49 18.71 -5.50
CA LEU A 52 -18.21 18.61 -4.21
C LEU A 52 -17.76 19.67 -3.21
N ASN A 53 -16.44 19.85 -3.05
CA ASN A 53 -15.89 20.88 -2.17
C ASN A 53 -16.35 22.29 -2.54
N SER A 54 -16.47 22.59 -3.84
CA SER A 54 -17.00 23.89 -4.29
C SER A 54 -18.45 24.16 -3.85
N ARG A 55 -19.18 23.09 -3.49
CA ARG A 55 -20.54 23.13 -2.93
C ARG A 55 -20.57 23.04 -1.41
N GLY A 56 -19.41 23.03 -0.74
CA GLY A 56 -19.28 22.86 0.70
C GLY A 56 -19.41 21.41 1.18
N VAL A 57 -19.37 20.43 0.28
CA VAL A 57 -19.43 19.01 0.64
C VAL A 57 -18.02 18.48 0.86
N SER A 58 -17.76 17.88 2.02
CA SER A 58 -16.47 17.27 2.39
C SER A 58 -16.20 16.01 1.58
N SER A 59 -14.94 15.75 1.25
CA SER A 59 -14.50 14.61 0.44
C SER A 59 -14.59 13.28 1.17
N ASN A 60 -14.66 13.31 2.51
CA ASN A 60 -14.94 12.14 3.34
C ASN A 60 -16.42 12.03 3.74
N SER A 61 -17.31 12.85 3.16
CA SER A 61 -18.74 12.76 3.44
C SER A 61 -19.35 11.48 2.84
N PRO A 62 -20.47 10.98 3.38
CA PRO A 62 -21.20 9.87 2.79
C PRO A 62 -21.60 10.11 1.33
N GLU A 63 -21.90 11.34 0.94
CA GLU A 63 -22.20 11.72 -0.44
C GLU A 63 -20.98 11.53 -1.36
N ALA A 64 -19.82 12.04 -0.95
CA ALA A 64 -18.58 11.89 -1.70
C ALA A 64 -18.17 10.41 -1.84
N ILE A 65 -18.26 9.64 -0.75
CA ILE A 65 -17.96 8.20 -0.74
C ILE A 65 -18.92 7.46 -1.67
N ALA A 66 -20.22 7.76 -1.63
CA ALA A 66 -21.21 7.13 -2.50
C ALA A 66 -20.95 7.44 -3.98
N MET A 67 -20.59 8.68 -4.31
CA MET A 67 -20.22 9.08 -5.67
C MET A 67 -18.99 8.31 -6.16
N VAL A 68 -17.93 8.22 -5.35
CA VAL A 68 -16.71 7.47 -5.72
C VAL A 68 -17.05 5.98 -5.86
N ALA A 69 -17.80 5.40 -4.93
CA ALA A 69 -18.24 4.01 -4.97
C ALA A 69 -18.99 3.69 -6.27
N GLN A 70 -19.94 4.54 -6.65
CA GLN A 70 -20.71 4.37 -7.88
C GLN A 70 -19.83 4.51 -9.12
N SER A 71 -18.95 5.52 -9.16
CA SER A 71 -18.09 5.78 -10.33
C SER A 71 -17.06 4.68 -10.58
N GLN A 72 -16.62 3.99 -9.52
CA GLN A 72 -15.57 2.97 -9.58
C GLN A 72 -16.09 1.53 -9.44
N GLY A 73 -17.39 1.34 -9.20
CA GLY A 73 -17.97 0.02 -8.96
C GLY A 73 -17.45 -0.64 -7.67
N LEU A 74 -17.31 0.14 -6.61
CA LEU A 74 -16.72 -0.30 -5.33
C LEU A 74 -17.76 -0.40 -4.22
N SER A 75 -17.40 -1.12 -3.16
CA SER A 75 -18.11 -1.00 -1.88
C SER A 75 -17.88 0.39 -1.27
N SER A 76 -18.77 0.85 -0.39
CA SER A 76 -18.57 2.12 0.30
C SER A 76 -17.27 2.15 1.11
N THR A 77 -16.91 1.03 1.75
CA THR A 77 -15.65 0.90 2.50
C THR A 77 -14.43 1.05 1.59
N ASP A 78 -14.43 0.37 0.45
CA ASP A 78 -13.33 0.48 -0.52
C ASP A 78 -13.24 1.89 -1.11
N ALA A 79 -14.38 2.52 -1.37
CA ALA A 79 -14.43 3.90 -1.87
C ALA A 79 -13.91 4.90 -0.84
N GLU A 80 -14.19 4.72 0.45
CA GLU A 80 -13.66 5.56 1.53
C GLU A 80 -12.13 5.44 1.63
N ILE A 81 -11.61 4.21 1.59
CA ILE A 81 -10.17 3.94 1.59
C ILE A 81 -9.51 4.56 0.35
N LEU A 82 -10.10 4.34 -0.83
CA LEU A 82 -9.60 4.90 -2.09
C LEU A 82 -9.58 6.43 -2.06
N THR A 83 -10.64 7.05 -1.55
CA THR A 83 -10.78 8.50 -1.46
C THR A 83 -9.68 9.08 -0.57
N THR A 84 -9.49 8.51 0.62
CA THR A 84 -8.42 8.93 1.55
C THR A 84 -7.04 8.82 0.89
N TYR A 85 -6.80 7.73 0.18
CA TYR A 85 -5.52 7.48 -0.49
C TYR A 85 -5.26 8.45 -1.65
N VAL A 86 -6.26 8.67 -2.51
CA VAL A 86 -6.17 9.60 -3.65
C VAL A 86 -5.93 11.02 -3.17
N VAL A 87 -6.69 11.49 -2.19
CA VAL A 87 -6.55 12.85 -1.63
C VAL A 87 -5.14 13.04 -1.07
N GLY A 88 -4.68 12.10 -0.24
CA GLY A 88 -3.36 12.17 0.38
C GLY A 88 -2.19 12.16 -0.60
N LEU A 89 -2.33 11.49 -1.74
CA LEU A 89 -1.23 11.33 -2.71
C LEU A 89 -1.28 12.27 -3.92
N HIS A 90 -2.47 12.70 -4.34
CA HIS A 90 -2.65 13.33 -5.65
C HIS A 90 -3.32 14.71 -5.61
N CYS A 91 -4.07 15.04 -4.55
CA CYS A 91 -4.76 16.33 -4.44
C CYS A 91 -4.93 16.78 -2.99
N PRO A 92 -3.85 17.22 -2.33
CA PRO A 92 -3.91 17.66 -0.93
C PRO A 92 -4.71 18.96 -0.72
N ASP A 93 -5.13 19.62 -1.80
CA ASP A 93 -6.02 20.78 -1.81
C ASP A 93 -7.50 20.40 -1.59
N VAL A 94 -7.86 19.14 -1.84
CA VAL A 94 -9.21 18.60 -1.65
C VAL A 94 -9.48 18.41 -0.15
N ARG A 95 -10.65 18.86 0.31
CA ARG A 95 -11.05 18.94 1.73
C ARG A 95 -12.18 17.99 2.08
#